data_AF-A0A0X8JY49-F1
#
_entry.id   AF-A0A0X8JY49-F1
#
_cell.length_a   1.000
_cell.length_b   1.000
_cell.length_c   1.000
_cell.angle_alpha   90.00
_cell.angle_beta   90.00
_cell.angle_gamma   90.00
#
_symmetry.space_group_name_H-M   'P 1'
#
loop_
_entity.id
_entity.type
_entity.pdbx_description
1 polymer ?
#
loop_
_entity_poly.entity_id
_entity_poly.type
_entity_poly.pdbx_seq_one_letter_code
_entity_poly.pdbx_strand_id
1 'polypeptide(L)'
;MADKFGQFFKDTLKEILVEHVKELKNQSEIDKFYEKYEKADFSGLYLEMINDTSNQMVRDAKMIMHENTLLFRGEETEIIARIEQKWSNAFATSETMYMMVLESVKDYSDYVNKIDNKEREKSIHKYTALKYIHGRGLQQFLEIITLMKNGFADGAYSRWRSLYELNIIASFISEYGEEVAEAYISSHNTEDRYEWARACGEFSPKKRYISFDDIRKKSNFPSELWQQPYRISNEVTHASSQGTFNRLGLMDGEEKISVGHTDYGLTIPGEHSAITIAQLTGLLLMVYPSGDSIIAAKMLNKWIDVVREQYFKTHDYIFPDEPKLWNNEKNLSLR
;
A
#
# COMPACT_ATOMS: atom_id res chain seq x y z
N MET A 1 27.83 -13.46 -1.49
CA MET A 1 28.38 -13.73 -2.83
C MET A 1 29.86 -14.02 -2.64
N ALA A 2 30.39 -15.12 -3.19
CA ALA A 2 31.83 -15.40 -3.10
C ALA A 2 32.61 -14.48 -4.05
N ASP A 3 33.79 -13.98 -3.64
CA ASP A 3 34.68 -13.12 -4.44
C ASP A 3 35.41 -13.92 -5.55
N LYS A 4 34.63 -14.49 -6.47
CA LYS A 4 35.14 -15.38 -7.52
C LYS A 4 36.02 -14.63 -8.52
N PHE A 5 35.68 -13.38 -8.85
CA PHE A 5 36.46 -12.57 -9.79
C PHE A 5 37.79 -12.13 -9.18
N GLY A 6 37.79 -11.65 -7.93
CA GLY A 6 39.02 -11.30 -7.24
C GLY A 6 39.93 -12.50 -7.04
N GLN A 7 39.36 -13.67 -6.76
CA GLN A 7 40.11 -14.93 -6.68
C GLN A 7 40.72 -15.31 -8.04
N PHE A 8 39.93 -15.29 -9.13
CA PHE A 8 40.42 -15.54 -10.49
C PHE A 8 41.58 -14.62 -10.86
N PHE A 9 41.45 -13.31 -10.64
CA PHE A 9 42.51 -12.35 -10.95
C PHE A 9 43.81 -12.63 -10.20
N LYS A 10 43.72 -12.94 -8.89
CA LYS A 10 44.89 -13.30 -8.07
C LYS A 10 45.55 -14.59 -8.54
N ASP A 11 44.75 -15.61 -8.85
CA ASP A 11 45.25 -16.90 -9.30
C ASP A 11 45.95 -16.76 -10.66
N THR A 12 45.37 -16.01 -11.61
CA THR A 12 46.00 -15.70 -12.90
C THR A 12 47.30 -14.91 -12.75
N LEU A 13 47.35 -13.89 -11.88
CA LEU A 13 48.59 -13.16 -11.61
C LEU A 13 49.69 -14.06 -11.05
N LYS A 14 49.31 -15.00 -10.17
CA LYS A 14 50.24 -15.97 -9.57
C LYS A 14 50.75 -16.97 -10.59
N GLU A 15 49.90 -17.44 -11.50
CA GLU A 15 50.32 -18.33 -12.59
C GLU A 15 51.32 -17.63 -13.52
N ILE A 16 51.02 -16.40 -13.95
CA ILE A 16 51.92 -15.59 -14.79
C ILE A 16 53.26 -15.34 -14.08
N LEU A 17 53.23 -15.05 -12.78
CA LEU A 17 54.43 -14.88 -11.95
C LEU A 17 55.30 -16.15 -12.00
N VAL A 18 54.69 -17.32 -11.76
CA VAL A 18 55.40 -18.61 -11.73
C VAL A 18 55.99 -18.96 -13.11
N GLU A 19 55.27 -18.67 -14.19
CA GLU A 19 55.78 -18.88 -15.55
C GLU A 19 56.98 -18.00 -15.86
N HIS A 20 56.90 -16.71 -15.55
CA HIS A 20 58.00 -15.78 -15.83
C HIS A 20 59.28 -16.10 -15.04
N VAL A 21 59.14 -16.52 -13.77
CA VAL A 21 60.29 -16.91 -12.93
C VAL A 21 61.05 -18.11 -13.52
N LYS A 22 60.37 -19.03 -14.22
CA LYS A 22 61.02 -20.20 -14.86
C LYS A 22 61.91 -19.84 -16.04
N GLU A 23 61.70 -18.68 -16.66
CA GLU A 23 62.46 -18.22 -17.83
C GLU A 23 63.77 -17.50 -17.45
N LEU A 24 63.93 -17.12 -16.18
CA LEU A 24 65.11 -16.41 -15.66
C LEU A 24 66.28 -17.38 -15.43
N LYS A 25 67.51 -16.92 -15.73
CA LYS A 25 68.67 -17.82 -15.87
C LYS A 25 69.48 -18.01 -14.59
N ASN A 26 69.37 -17.10 -13.63
CA ASN A 26 70.13 -17.13 -12.38
C ASN A 26 69.38 -16.50 -11.21
N GLN A 27 69.80 -16.82 -9.99
CA GLN A 27 69.15 -16.38 -8.75
C GLN A 27 69.13 -14.85 -8.61
N SER A 28 70.16 -14.15 -9.08
CA SER A 28 70.22 -12.69 -9.00
C SER A 28 69.17 -12.00 -9.87
N GLU A 29 68.81 -12.58 -11.01
CA GLU A 29 67.71 -12.10 -11.86
C GLU A 29 66.34 -12.33 -11.20
N ILE A 30 66.16 -13.49 -10.56
CA ILE A 30 64.93 -13.85 -9.84
C ILE A 30 64.69 -12.90 -8.66
N ASP A 31 65.71 -12.67 -7.82
CA ASP A 31 65.59 -11.81 -6.63
C ASP A 31 65.24 -10.36 -7.01
N LYS A 32 65.87 -9.83 -8.07
CA LYS A 32 65.56 -8.48 -8.60
C LYS A 32 64.14 -8.37 -9.15
N PHE A 33 63.64 -9.44 -9.79
CA PHE A 33 62.29 -9.45 -10.32
C PHE A 33 61.24 -9.51 -9.20
N TYR A 34 61.43 -10.34 -8.18
CA TYR A 34 60.53 -10.37 -7.02
C TYR A 34 60.47 -9.02 -6.31
N GLU A 35 61.61 -8.35 -6.11
CA GLU A 35 61.62 -7.01 -5.50
C GLU A 35 60.82 -6.00 -6.33
N LYS A 36 60.86 -6.10 -7.66
CA LYS A 36 60.08 -5.26 -8.56
C LYS A 36 58.60 -5.63 -8.56
N TYR A 37 58.27 -6.91 -8.52
CA TYR A 37 56.90 -7.42 -8.51
C TYR A 37 56.18 -7.08 -7.20
N GLU A 38 56.84 -7.24 -6.05
CA GLU A 38 56.27 -6.84 -4.74
C GLU A 38 55.98 -5.34 -4.65
N LYS A 39 56.75 -4.51 -5.39
CA LYS A 39 56.55 -3.07 -5.50
C LYS A 39 55.55 -2.67 -6.60
N ALA A 40 55.12 -3.62 -7.44
CA ALA A 40 54.22 -3.34 -8.54
C ALA A 40 52.78 -3.16 -8.04
N ASP A 41 52.11 -2.11 -8.51
CA ASP A 41 50.70 -1.86 -8.22
C ASP A 41 49.83 -2.32 -9.40
N PHE A 42 49.04 -3.37 -9.19
CA PHE A 42 48.08 -3.90 -10.17
C PHE A 42 46.67 -3.35 -9.99
N SER A 43 46.45 -2.42 -9.05
CA SER A 43 45.12 -1.86 -8.76
C SER A 43 44.48 -1.20 -9.99
N GLY A 44 45.27 -0.46 -10.77
CA GLY A 44 44.81 0.17 -12.02
C GLY A 44 44.33 -0.85 -13.05
N LEU A 45 45.09 -1.92 -13.28
CA LEU A 45 44.73 -3.01 -14.18
C LEU A 45 43.48 -3.76 -13.68
N TYR A 46 43.40 -4.03 -12.38
CA TYR A 46 42.24 -4.69 -11.78
C TYR A 46 40.97 -3.87 -11.96
N LEU A 47 41.05 -2.54 -11.75
CA LEU A 47 39.93 -1.61 -11.98
C LEU A 47 39.51 -1.54 -13.44
N GLU A 48 40.47 -1.50 -14.38
CA GLU A 48 40.19 -1.54 -15.81
C GLU A 48 39.45 -2.82 -16.20
N MET A 49 39.93 -3.99 -15.74
CA MET A 49 39.26 -5.27 -15.97
C MET A 49 37.86 -5.33 -15.35
N ILE A 50 37.66 -4.79 -14.14
CA ILE A 50 36.32 -4.68 -13.53
C ILE A 50 35.41 -3.83 -14.41
N ASN A 51 35.89 -2.67 -14.86
CA ASN A 51 35.11 -1.76 -15.69
C ASN A 51 34.72 -2.43 -17.02
N ASP A 52 35.66 -3.04 -17.72
CA ASP A 52 35.41 -3.71 -18.99
C ASP A 52 34.46 -4.90 -18.84
N THR A 53 34.67 -5.71 -17.80
CA THR A 53 33.78 -6.82 -17.47
C THR A 53 32.38 -6.32 -17.14
N SER A 54 32.25 -5.26 -16.34
CA SER A 54 30.95 -4.66 -15.99
C SER A 54 30.25 -4.10 -17.23
N ASN A 55 30.99 -3.44 -18.14
CA ASN A 55 30.48 -2.93 -19.40
C ASN A 55 29.99 -4.07 -20.29
N GLN A 56 30.71 -5.19 -20.34
CA GLN A 56 30.29 -6.38 -21.07
C GLN A 56 29.03 -6.99 -20.45
N MET A 57 28.96 -7.15 -19.13
CA MET A 57 27.76 -7.65 -18.43
C MET A 57 26.53 -6.80 -18.73
N VAL A 58 26.67 -5.46 -18.81
CA VAL A 58 25.58 -4.57 -19.20
C VAL A 58 25.16 -4.78 -20.66
N ARG A 59 26.12 -4.96 -21.58
CA ARG A 59 25.82 -5.27 -22.99
C ARG A 59 25.08 -6.60 -23.12
N ASP A 60 25.53 -7.63 -22.41
CA ASP A 60 24.92 -8.96 -22.40
C ASP A 60 23.51 -8.89 -21.82
N ALA A 61 23.33 -8.22 -20.69
CA ALA A 61 22.02 -8.01 -20.08
C ALA A 61 21.05 -7.31 -21.04
N LYS A 62 21.50 -6.28 -21.78
CA LYS A 62 20.69 -5.61 -22.81
C LYS A 62 20.32 -6.54 -23.96
N MET A 63 21.22 -7.42 -24.37
CA MET A 63 20.98 -8.37 -25.46
C MET A 63 19.86 -9.35 -25.11
N ILE A 64 19.82 -9.83 -23.85
CA ILE A 64 18.85 -10.84 -23.40
C ILE A 64 17.66 -10.27 -22.62
N MET A 65 17.58 -8.94 -22.42
CA MET A 65 16.61 -8.33 -21.50
C MET A 65 15.15 -8.65 -21.86
N HIS A 66 14.82 -8.71 -23.14
CA HIS A 66 13.45 -8.97 -23.60
C HIS A 66 13.02 -10.41 -23.33
N GLU A 67 13.90 -11.38 -23.58
CA GLU A 67 13.65 -12.80 -23.32
C GLU A 67 13.50 -13.05 -21.82
N ASN A 68 14.41 -12.52 -21.00
CA ASN A 68 14.34 -12.63 -19.54
C ASN A 68 13.08 -11.96 -18.97
N THR A 69 12.71 -10.78 -19.50
CA THR A 69 11.49 -10.09 -19.08
C THR A 69 10.24 -10.89 -19.46
N LEU A 70 10.24 -11.56 -20.62
CA LEU A 70 9.12 -12.40 -21.03
C LEU A 70 8.97 -13.61 -20.11
N LEU A 71 10.08 -14.27 -19.75
CA LEU A 71 10.09 -15.38 -18.79
C LEU A 71 9.54 -14.94 -17.43
N PHE A 72 10.07 -13.84 -16.90
CA PHE A 72 9.64 -13.26 -15.63
C PHE A 72 8.13 -12.91 -15.63
N ARG A 73 7.63 -12.31 -16.70
CA ARG A 73 6.18 -12.01 -16.86
C ARG A 73 5.33 -13.28 -16.93
N GLY A 74 5.87 -14.36 -17.48
CA GLY A 74 5.20 -15.66 -17.48
C GLY A 74 5.00 -16.20 -16.06
N GLU A 75 6.04 -16.16 -15.24
CA GLU A 75 5.99 -16.54 -13.82
C GLU A 75 5.00 -15.66 -13.04
N GLU A 76 5.04 -14.34 -13.27
CA GLU A 76 4.09 -13.38 -12.69
C GLU A 76 2.64 -13.70 -13.07
N THR A 77 2.38 -13.96 -14.35
CA THR A 77 1.04 -14.32 -14.85
C THR A 77 0.51 -15.59 -14.18
N GLU A 78 1.38 -16.58 -13.97
CA GLU A 78 0.99 -17.81 -13.29
C GLU A 78 0.58 -17.57 -11.83
N ILE A 79 1.33 -16.74 -11.10
CA ILE A 79 1.00 -16.39 -9.71
C ILE A 79 -0.33 -15.63 -9.64
N ILE A 80 -0.51 -14.63 -10.51
CA ILE A 80 -1.76 -13.84 -10.59
C ILE A 80 -2.95 -14.75 -10.92
N ALA A 81 -2.79 -15.70 -11.85
CA ALA A 81 -3.84 -16.65 -12.19
C ALA A 81 -4.23 -17.54 -11.00
N ARG A 82 -3.27 -17.97 -10.18
CA ARG A 82 -3.55 -18.72 -8.94
C ARG A 82 -4.27 -17.88 -7.90
N ILE A 83 -3.87 -16.61 -7.72
CA ILE A 83 -4.56 -15.66 -6.84
C ILE A 83 -6.00 -15.50 -7.31
N GLU A 84 -6.23 -15.24 -8.60
CA GLU A 84 -7.56 -15.07 -9.18
C GLU A 84 -8.41 -16.34 -9.02
N GLN A 85 -7.84 -17.52 -9.30
CA GLN A 85 -8.53 -18.80 -9.11
C GLN A 85 -9.05 -18.98 -7.68
N LYS A 86 -8.27 -18.54 -6.69
CA LYS A 86 -8.57 -18.70 -5.27
C LYS A 86 -9.51 -17.61 -4.74
N TRP A 87 -9.31 -16.36 -5.15
CA TRP A 87 -9.93 -15.18 -4.53
C TRP A 87 -10.97 -14.47 -5.40
N SER A 88 -11.21 -14.92 -6.64
CA SER A 88 -12.15 -14.26 -7.58
C SER A 88 -13.52 -13.93 -6.98
N ASN A 89 -14.13 -14.85 -6.24
CA ASN A 89 -15.43 -14.60 -5.59
C ASN A 89 -15.35 -13.46 -4.56
N ALA A 90 -14.28 -13.39 -3.78
CA ALA A 90 -14.04 -12.31 -2.84
C ALA A 90 -13.83 -10.99 -3.57
N PHE A 91 -12.99 -10.96 -4.61
CA PHE A 91 -12.76 -9.76 -5.42
C PHE A 91 -14.03 -9.26 -6.10
N ALA A 92 -14.87 -10.16 -6.62
CA ALA A 92 -16.14 -9.82 -7.23
C ALA A 92 -17.07 -9.07 -6.26
N THR A 93 -17.05 -9.38 -4.95
CA THR A 93 -17.83 -8.63 -3.96
C THR A 93 -17.34 -7.19 -3.78
N SER A 94 -16.03 -6.98 -3.76
CA SER A 94 -15.42 -5.63 -3.66
C SER A 94 -15.66 -4.81 -4.93
N GLU A 95 -15.52 -5.41 -6.10
CA GLU A 95 -15.81 -4.78 -7.40
C GLU A 95 -17.31 -4.43 -7.52
N THR A 96 -18.19 -5.33 -7.06
CA THR A 96 -19.63 -5.05 -7.00
C THR A 96 -19.93 -3.90 -6.06
N MET A 97 -19.29 -3.84 -4.90
CA MET A 97 -19.43 -2.72 -3.97
C MET A 97 -18.99 -1.39 -4.61
N TYR A 98 -17.89 -1.40 -5.36
CA TYR A 98 -17.41 -0.23 -6.08
C TYR A 98 -18.45 0.27 -7.10
N MET A 99 -19.06 -0.63 -7.87
CA MET A 99 -20.12 -0.31 -8.82
C MET A 99 -21.37 0.24 -8.12
N MET A 100 -21.80 -0.38 -7.02
CA MET A 100 -22.95 0.08 -6.22
C MET A 100 -22.74 1.49 -5.65
N VAL A 101 -21.53 1.79 -5.17
CA VAL A 101 -21.17 3.13 -4.68
C VAL A 101 -21.20 4.15 -5.81
N LEU A 102 -20.62 3.83 -6.97
CA LEU A 102 -20.62 4.73 -8.14
C LEU A 102 -22.03 5.09 -8.59
N GLU A 103 -22.89 4.09 -8.73
CA GLU A 103 -24.30 4.27 -9.13
C GLU A 103 -25.04 5.12 -8.09
N SER A 104 -24.96 4.75 -6.81
CA SER A 104 -25.63 5.47 -5.73
C SER A 104 -25.21 6.94 -5.65
N VAL A 105 -23.93 7.24 -5.83
CA VAL A 105 -23.40 8.61 -5.77
C VAL A 105 -23.77 9.43 -7.01
N LYS A 106 -23.84 8.79 -8.19
CA LYS A 106 -24.32 9.43 -9.41
C LYS A 106 -25.78 9.86 -9.24
N ASP A 107 -26.65 8.95 -8.83
CA ASP A 107 -28.06 9.23 -8.60
C ASP A 107 -28.26 10.28 -7.52
N TYR A 108 -27.47 10.22 -6.44
CA TYR A 108 -27.47 11.22 -5.39
C TYR A 108 -27.05 12.60 -5.89
N SER A 109 -26.00 12.69 -6.73
CA SER A 109 -25.58 13.97 -7.32
C SER A 109 -26.67 14.57 -8.21
N ASP A 110 -27.36 13.74 -9.00
CA ASP A 110 -28.49 14.18 -9.83
C ASP A 110 -29.67 14.66 -8.98
N TYR A 111 -29.92 14.01 -7.84
CA TYR A 111 -30.90 14.46 -6.85
C TYR A 111 -30.51 15.81 -6.23
N VAL A 112 -29.28 15.96 -5.73
CA VAL A 112 -28.80 17.21 -5.11
C VAL A 112 -28.85 18.39 -6.08
N ASN A 113 -28.58 18.16 -7.36
CA ASN A 113 -28.68 19.18 -8.40
C ASN A 113 -30.12 19.68 -8.63
N LYS A 114 -31.14 18.89 -8.26
CA LYS A 114 -32.57 19.24 -8.39
C LYS A 114 -33.16 19.86 -7.12
N ILE A 115 -32.42 19.86 -6.00
CA ILE A 115 -32.85 20.52 -4.77
C ILE A 115 -32.92 22.04 -4.99
N ASP A 116 -33.87 22.71 -4.33
CA ASP A 116 -33.99 24.16 -4.35
C ASP A 116 -32.67 24.85 -3.95
N ASN A 117 -32.33 25.94 -4.65
CA ASN A 117 -31.05 26.63 -4.44
C ASN A 117 -30.88 27.10 -2.99
N LYS A 118 -31.94 27.61 -2.33
CA LYS A 118 -31.84 28.09 -0.95
C LYS A 118 -31.63 26.96 0.04
N GLU A 119 -32.21 25.78 -0.23
CA GLU A 119 -31.98 24.60 0.60
C GLU A 119 -30.56 24.07 0.42
N ARG A 120 -30.08 24.02 -0.82
CA ARG A 120 -28.71 23.59 -1.14
C ARG A 120 -27.64 24.54 -0.61
N GLU A 121 -27.92 25.83 -0.47
CA GLU A 121 -26.96 26.79 0.10
C GLU A 121 -26.66 26.54 1.59
N LYS A 122 -27.53 25.84 2.32
CA LYS A 122 -27.33 25.58 3.76
C LYS A 122 -26.19 24.61 4.09
N SER A 123 -25.76 23.79 3.13
CA SER A 123 -24.75 22.75 3.35
C SER A 123 -23.85 22.57 2.12
N ILE A 124 -23.64 23.65 1.36
CA ILE A 124 -22.94 23.60 0.07
C ILE A 124 -21.45 23.29 0.26
N HIS A 125 -20.80 23.87 1.27
CA HIS A 125 -19.41 23.61 1.60
C HIS A 125 -19.25 22.20 2.13
N LYS A 126 -20.14 21.74 3.03
CA LYS A 126 -20.14 20.36 3.53
C LYS A 126 -20.30 19.35 2.39
N TYR A 127 -21.28 19.54 1.50
CA TYR A 127 -21.45 18.70 0.32
C TYR A 127 -20.21 18.71 -0.57
N THR A 128 -19.66 19.90 -0.83
CA THR A 128 -18.48 20.05 -1.69
C THR A 128 -17.28 19.32 -1.11
N ALA A 129 -16.94 19.58 0.16
CA ALA A 129 -15.82 18.94 0.85
C ALA A 129 -15.97 17.41 0.84
N LEU A 130 -17.14 16.89 1.24
CA LEU A 130 -17.39 15.46 1.29
C LEU A 130 -17.41 14.81 -0.11
N LYS A 131 -17.88 15.50 -1.15
CA LYS A 131 -17.83 15.01 -2.53
C LYS A 131 -16.38 14.80 -3.00
N TYR A 132 -15.49 15.76 -2.73
CA TYR A 132 -14.08 15.65 -3.12
C TYR A 132 -13.32 14.61 -2.29
N ILE A 133 -13.59 14.54 -0.98
CA ILE A 133 -13.01 13.51 -0.11
C ILE A 133 -13.49 12.11 -0.55
N HIS A 134 -14.79 11.96 -0.83
CA HIS A 134 -15.38 10.71 -1.32
C HIS A 134 -14.77 10.29 -2.66
N GLY A 135 -14.63 11.20 -3.63
CA GLY A 135 -13.99 10.91 -4.91
C GLY A 135 -12.57 10.36 -4.75
N ARG A 136 -11.76 10.94 -3.86
CA ARG A 136 -10.45 10.37 -3.49
C ARG A 136 -10.57 9.03 -2.78
N GLY A 137 -11.56 8.87 -1.90
CA GLY A 137 -11.80 7.61 -1.18
C GLY A 137 -12.15 6.47 -2.13
N LEU A 138 -12.97 6.74 -3.15
CA LEU A 138 -13.33 5.77 -4.17
C LEU A 138 -12.14 5.38 -5.06
N GLN A 139 -11.26 6.34 -5.38
CA GLN A 139 -9.99 6.05 -6.03
C GLN A 139 -9.10 5.14 -5.16
N GLN A 140 -8.97 5.43 -3.87
CA GLN A 140 -8.20 4.58 -2.95
C GLN A 140 -8.81 3.17 -2.85
N PHE A 141 -10.14 3.05 -2.84
CA PHE A 141 -10.80 1.74 -2.84
C PHE A 141 -10.47 0.92 -4.09
N LEU A 142 -10.46 1.55 -5.28
CA LEU A 142 -10.06 0.87 -6.52
C LEU A 142 -8.57 0.48 -6.53
N GLU A 143 -7.69 1.34 -5.99
CA GLU A 143 -6.26 1.03 -5.81
C GLU A 143 -6.06 -0.19 -4.88
N ILE A 144 -6.82 -0.27 -3.79
CA ILE A 144 -6.81 -1.40 -2.85
C ILE A 144 -7.21 -2.70 -3.56
N ILE A 145 -8.33 -2.69 -4.31
CA ILE A 145 -8.78 -3.86 -5.10
C ILE A 145 -7.69 -4.27 -6.10
N THR A 146 -7.12 -3.32 -6.82
CA THR A 146 -6.07 -3.58 -7.82
C THR A 146 -4.84 -4.22 -7.19
N LEU A 147 -4.38 -3.69 -6.06
CA LEU A 147 -3.22 -4.24 -5.34
C LEU A 147 -3.50 -5.64 -4.80
N MET A 148 -4.70 -5.89 -4.28
CA MET A 148 -5.09 -7.23 -3.82
C MET A 148 -5.12 -8.26 -4.95
N LYS A 149 -5.66 -7.91 -6.12
CA LYS A 149 -5.68 -8.80 -7.29
C LYS A 149 -4.29 -9.14 -7.82
N ASN A 150 -3.32 -8.26 -7.58
CA ASN A 150 -1.90 -8.49 -7.87
C ASN A 150 -1.13 -8.98 -6.63
N GLY A 151 -1.79 -9.50 -5.60
CA GLY A 151 -1.12 -10.10 -4.44
C GLY A 151 -0.23 -9.17 -3.61
N PHE A 152 -0.44 -7.85 -3.67
CA PHE A 152 0.31 -6.87 -2.88
C PHE A 152 -0.45 -6.50 -1.61
N ALA A 153 -0.58 -7.44 -0.67
CA ALA A 153 -1.35 -7.26 0.58
C ALA A 153 -0.88 -6.05 1.42
N ASP A 154 0.42 -5.92 1.66
CA ASP A 154 1.00 -4.77 2.39
C ASP A 154 0.69 -3.43 1.69
N GLY A 155 0.83 -3.41 0.36
CA GLY A 155 0.53 -2.24 -0.45
C GLY A 155 -0.95 -1.85 -0.35
N ALA A 156 -1.85 -2.83 -0.46
CA ALA A 156 -3.27 -2.64 -0.31
C ALA A 156 -3.62 -2.09 1.09
N TYR A 157 -2.99 -2.61 2.14
CA TYR A 157 -3.24 -2.14 3.50
C TYR A 157 -2.71 -0.73 3.77
N SER A 158 -1.56 -0.39 3.16
CA SER A 158 -1.03 0.98 3.14
C SER A 158 -1.99 1.95 2.44
N ARG A 159 -2.69 1.54 1.37
CA ARG A 159 -3.75 2.35 0.73
C ARG A 159 -5.00 2.45 1.58
N TRP A 160 -5.38 1.38 2.27
CA TRP A 160 -6.48 1.43 3.24
C TRP A 160 -6.25 2.48 4.33
N ARG A 161 -5.01 2.64 4.81
CA ARG A 161 -4.64 3.70 5.77
C ARG A 161 -5.03 5.10 5.27
N SER A 162 -4.75 5.41 4.01
CA SER A 162 -5.16 6.70 3.41
C SER A 162 -6.69 6.82 3.28
N LEU A 163 -7.38 5.74 2.91
CA LEU A 163 -8.85 5.71 2.88
C LEU A 163 -9.46 5.95 4.28
N TYR A 164 -8.87 5.36 5.32
CA TYR A 164 -9.25 5.58 6.71
C TYR A 164 -9.07 7.04 7.13
N GLU A 165 -7.92 7.66 6.80
CA GLU A 165 -7.69 9.08 7.10
C GLU A 165 -8.71 9.99 6.42
N LEU A 166 -9.05 9.72 5.15
CA LEU A 166 -10.12 10.44 4.44
C LEU A 166 -11.47 10.30 5.16
N ASN A 167 -11.81 9.10 5.64
CA ASN A 167 -13.04 8.88 6.39
C ASN A 167 -13.08 9.61 7.74
N ILE A 168 -11.95 9.71 8.45
CA ILE A 168 -11.85 10.49 9.68
C ILE A 168 -12.05 11.99 9.42
N ILE A 169 -11.42 12.54 8.38
CA ILE A 169 -11.60 13.94 8.00
C ILE A 169 -13.06 14.19 7.59
N ALA A 170 -13.66 13.31 6.78
CA ALA A 170 -15.07 13.40 6.41
C ALA A 170 -16.01 13.34 7.61
N SER A 171 -15.73 12.45 8.57
CA SER A 171 -16.53 12.31 9.80
C SER A 171 -16.45 13.57 10.66
N PHE A 172 -15.25 14.15 10.79
CA PHE A 172 -15.03 15.40 11.52
C PHE A 172 -15.78 16.58 10.87
N ILE A 173 -15.65 16.76 9.55
CA ILE A 173 -16.39 17.79 8.82
C ILE A 173 -17.90 17.57 8.95
N SER A 174 -18.35 16.32 8.92
CA SER A 174 -19.76 15.98 9.05
C SER A 174 -20.34 16.33 10.42
N GLU A 175 -19.57 16.10 11.47
CA GLU A 175 -19.93 16.40 12.87
C GLU A 175 -20.04 17.91 13.12
N TYR A 176 -19.06 18.69 12.65
CA TYR A 176 -18.98 20.13 12.97
C TYR A 176 -19.62 21.05 11.93
N GLY A 177 -19.99 20.52 10.76
CA GLY A 177 -20.86 21.21 9.81
C GLY A 177 -20.14 22.22 8.90
N GLU A 178 -20.91 23.22 8.48
CA GLU A 178 -20.60 24.06 7.30
C GLU A 178 -19.34 24.92 7.47
N GLU A 179 -19.15 25.56 8.62
CA GLU A 179 -17.99 26.44 8.88
C GLU A 179 -16.67 25.67 8.80
N VAL A 180 -16.63 24.43 9.32
CA VAL A 180 -15.46 23.55 9.24
C VAL A 180 -15.22 23.09 7.80
N ALA A 181 -16.28 22.81 7.05
CA ALA A 181 -16.17 22.44 5.64
C ALA A 181 -15.59 23.58 4.79
N GLU A 182 -16.04 24.82 5.03
CA GLU A 182 -15.52 26.02 4.36
C GLU A 182 -14.04 26.24 4.69
N ALA A 183 -13.65 26.12 5.96
CA ALA A 183 -12.26 26.22 6.39
C ALA A 183 -11.39 25.13 5.74
N TYR A 184 -11.87 23.89 5.68
CA TYR A 184 -11.16 22.79 5.01
C TYR A 184 -10.91 23.09 3.53
N ILE A 185 -11.93 23.54 2.80
CA ILE A 185 -11.81 23.89 1.37
C ILE A 185 -10.81 25.03 1.19
N SER A 186 -10.88 26.06 2.02
CA SER A 186 -9.99 27.23 1.95
C SER A 186 -8.52 26.87 2.19
N SER A 187 -8.25 25.85 3.01
CA SER A 187 -6.88 25.40 3.35
C SER A 187 -6.17 24.57 2.27
N HIS A 188 -6.78 24.34 1.10
CA HIS A 188 -6.21 23.46 0.06
C HIS A 188 -4.81 23.86 -0.46
N ASN A 189 -4.41 25.13 -0.32
CA ASN A 189 -3.16 25.70 -0.84
C ASN A 189 -2.30 26.35 0.27
N THR A 190 -2.52 25.96 1.53
CA THR A 190 -1.78 26.48 2.69
C THR A 190 -0.82 25.42 3.25
N GLU A 191 0.19 25.87 4.00
CA GLU A 191 1.14 24.97 4.70
C GLU A 191 0.65 24.57 6.10
N ASP A 192 -0.53 25.03 6.51
CA ASP A 192 -1.06 24.91 7.85
C ASP A 192 -1.81 23.59 8.12
N ARG A 193 -1.46 22.51 7.40
CA ARG A 193 -1.89 21.09 7.47
C ARG A 193 -3.31 20.78 8.01
N TYR A 194 -3.57 21.04 9.30
CA TYR A 194 -4.82 20.73 10.00
C TYR A 194 -5.42 21.92 10.75
N GLU A 195 -4.90 23.13 10.58
CA GLU A 195 -5.35 24.33 11.30
C GLU A 195 -6.79 24.72 10.93
N TRP A 196 -7.25 24.36 9.72
CA TRP A 196 -8.67 24.47 9.33
C TRP A 196 -9.62 23.82 10.34
N ALA A 197 -9.17 22.77 11.05
CA ALA A 197 -9.99 22.07 12.03
C ALA A 197 -10.33 22.94 13.24
N ARG A 198 -9.62 24.05 13.50
CA ARG A 198 -9.96 25.00 14.57
C ARG A 198 -11.31 25.66 14.40
N ALA A 199 -11.84 25.71 13.18
CA ALA A 199 -13.18 26.22 12.92
C ALA A 199 -14.26 25.46 13.71
N CYS A 200 -13.97 24.26 14.24
CA CYS A 200 -14.92 23.53 15.09
C CYS A 200 -15.15 24.18 16.47
N GLY A 201 -14.31 25.14 16.90
CA GLY A 201 -14.42 25.80 18.20
C GLY A 201 -14.01 24.96 19.41
N GLU A 202 -13.66 23.69 19.20
CA GLU A 202 -13.46 22.69 20.25
C GLU A 202 -12.00 22.50 20.70
N PHE A 203 -11.05 23.18 20.05
CA PHE A 203 -9.63 23.10 20.38
C PHE A 203 -9.19 24.26 21.27
N SER A 204 -8.36 23.95 22.27
CA SER A 204 -7.80 24.99 23.15
C SER A 204 -7.02 26.05 22.36
N PRO A 205 -7.23 27.36 22.62
CA PRO A 205 -6.45 28.43 22.01
C PRO A 205 -4.95 28.34 22.29
N LYS A 206 -4.56 27.66 23.39
CA LYS A 206 -3.16 27.46 23.77
C LYS A 206 -2.47 26.33 22.99
N LYS A 207 -3.23 25.49 22.29
CA LYS A 207 -2.67 24.37 21.53
C LYS A 207 -2.00 24.91 20.27
N ARG A 208 -0.69 24.68 20.15
CA ARG A 208 0.15 25.27 19.10
C ARG A 208 -0.16 24.72 17.70
N TYR A 209 -0.35 23.41 17.56
CA TYR A 209 -0.67 22.76 16.29
C TYR A 209 -1.76 21.71 16.48
N ILE A 210 -2.71 21.65 15.54
CA ILE A 210 -3.67 20.55 15.47
C ILE A 210 -3.02 19.35 14.77
N SER A 211 -3.11 18.16 15.38
CA SER A 211 -2.64 16.90 14.78
C SER A 211 -3.81 16.08 14.23
N PHE A 212 -3.52 15.12 13.36
CA PHE A 212 -4.51 14.16 12.90
C PHE A 212 -5.16 13.38 14.06
N ASP A 213 -4.40 13.06 15.10
CA ASP A 213 -4.90 12.37 16.29
C ASP A 213 -5.94 13.21 17.06
N ASP A 214 -5.77 14.53 17.07
CA ASP A 214 -6.72 15.45 17.69
C ASP A 214 -8.05 15.49 16.92
N ILE A 215 -8.00 15.51 15.58
CA ILE A 215 -9.16 15.41 14.71
C ILE A 215 -9.85 14.05 14.91
N ARG A 216 -9.08 12.96 14.91
CA ARG A 216 -9.59 11.59 15.09
C ARG A 216 -10.37 11.42 16.38
N LYS A 217 -9.85 11.96 17.50
CA LYS A 217 -10.51 11.91 18.82
C LYS A 217 -11.80 12.72 18.90
N LYS A 218 -11.96 13.75 18.05
CA LYS A 218 -13.13 14.61 18.00
C LYS A 218 -14.08 14.28 16.84
N SER A 219 -13.73 13.35 15.96
CA SER A 219 -14.64 12.85 14.93
C SER A 219 -15.67 11.89 15.53
N ASN A 220 -16.91 11.96 15.05
CA ASN A 220 -17.97 11.00 15.39
C ASN A 220 -17.76 9.68 14.65
N PHE A 221 -16.74 8.95 15.09
CA PHE A 221 -16.27 7.69 14.52
C PHE A 221 -15.75 6.81 15.67
N PRO A 222 -15.95 5.48 15.65
CA PRO A 222 -15.49 4.57 16.70
C PRO A 222 -13.96 4.39 16.65
N SER A 223 -13.23 5.48 16.89
CA SER A 223 -11.79 5.60 16.65
C SER A 223 -10.95 4.67 17.52
N GLU A 224 -11.46 4.25 18.68
CA GLU A 224 -10.82 3.27 19.56
C GLU A 224 -10.79 1.87 18.93
N LEU A 225 -11.89 1.44 18.29
CA LEU A 225 -11.97 0.14 17.61
C LEU A 225 -10.97 0.04 16.45
N TRP A 226 -10.74 1.14 15.75
CA TRP A 226 -9.88 1.19 14.56
C TRP A 226 -8.45 1.64 14.83
N GLN A 227 -8.11 1.96 16.08
CA GLN A 227 -6.77 2.45 16.42
C GLN A 227 -5.68 1.42 16.15
N GLN A 228 -5.92 0.15 16.51
CA GLN A 228 -4.96 -0.93 16.29
C GLN A 228 -4.77 -1.20 14.79
N PRO A 229 -5.83 -1.45 14.00
CA PRO A 229 -5.72 -1.50 12.54
C PRO A 229 -4.97 -0.32 11.92
N TYR A 230 -5.33 0.92 12.28
CA TYR A 230 -4.67 2.10 11.76
C TYR A 230 -3.17 2.11 12.10
N ARG A 231 -2.79 1.76 13.33
CA ARG A 231 -1.39 1.69 13.74
C ARG A 231 -0.60 0.66 12.92
N ILE A 232 -1.14 -0.54 12.74
CA ILE A 232 -0.47 -1.60 11.96
C ILE A 232 -0.33 -1.16 10.50
N SER A 233 -1.37 -0.58 9.90
CA SER A 233 -1.28 -0.06 8.54
C SER A 233 -0.24 1.06 8.40
N ASN A 234 -0.05 1.85 9.45
CA ASN A 234 0.96 2.89 9.52
C ASN A 234 2.38 2.31 9.65
N GLU A 235 2.55 1.22 10.42
CA GLU A 235 3.81 0.49 10.52
C GLU A 235 4.22 -0.05 9.14
N VAL A 236 3.30 -0.67 8.39
CA VAL A 236 3.56 -1.20 7.02
C VAL A 236 3.98 -0.11 6.03
N THR A 237 3.49 1.12 6.17
CA THR A 237 3.88 2.25 5.28
C THR A 237 5.26 2.82 5.62
N HIS A 238 5.62 2.89 6.90
CA HIS A 238 6.85 3.55 7.34
C HIS A 238 8.02 2.57 7.42
N ALA A 239 9.24 3.05 7.18
CA ALA A 239 10.49 2.30 7.35
C ALA A 239 10.85 2.04 8.84
N SER A 240 9.85 1.60 9.62
CA SER A 240 9.99 1.14 11.00
C SER A 240 10.47 -0.30 11.00
N SER A 241 11.13 -0.73 12.09
CA SER A 241 11.50 -2.15 12.23
C SER A 241 10.25 -3.02 12.26
N GLN A 242 9.18 -2.58 12.91
CA GLN A 242 7.89 -3.27 12.94
C GLN A 242 7.35 -3.51 11.53
N GLY A 243 7.25 -2.47 10.69
CA GLY A 243 6.82 -2.63 9.29
C GLY A 243 7.78 -3.40 8.39
N THR A 244 9.06 -3.44 8.75
CA THR A 244 10.07 -4.20 8.01
C THR A 244 9.94 -5.70 8.26
N PHE A 245 9.69 -6.11 9.51
CA PHE A 245 9.67 -7.51 9.94
C PHE A 245 8.26 -8.11 10.06
N ASN A 246 7.25 -7.33 10.43
CA ASN A 246 5.86 -7.78 10.56
C ASN A 246 5.07 -7.41 9.29
N ARG A 247 5.24 -8.24 8.25
CA ARG A 247 4.61 -8.05 6.93
C ARG A 247 3.28 -8.78 6.86
N LEU A 248 2.24 -8.10 6.38
CA LEU A 248 0.90 -8.67 6.23
C LEU A 248 0.86 -9.83 5.23
N GLY A 249 1.71 -9.75 4.20
CA GLY A 249 1.82 -10.77 3.16
C GLY A 249 2.64 -12.01 3.53
N LEU A 250 3.03 -12.16 4.79
CA LEU A 250 3.87 -13.27 5.29
C LEU A 250 3.09 -14.06 6.34
N MET A 251 3.11 -15.38 6.23
CA MET A 251 2.52 -16.28 7.22
C MET A 251 3.35 -16.32 8.50
N ASP A 252 2.70 -16.49 9.65
CA ASP A 252 3.38 -16.52 10.94
C ASP A 252 4.38 -17.69 10.99
N GLY A 253 5.61 -17.38 11.39
CA GLY A 253 6.69 -18.36 11.53
C GLY A 253 7.50 -18.64 10.25
N GLU A 254 7.20 -18.00 9.12
CA GLU A 254 8.05 -18.08 7.93
C GLU A 254 9.25 -17.12 8.02
N GLU A 255 10.49 -17.64 8.09
CA GLU A 255 11.71 -16.85 7.93
C GLU A 255 12.02 -16.59 6.44
N LYS A 256 11.10 -15.93 5.74
CA LYS A 256 11.26 -15.55 4.33
C LYS A 256 11.03 -14.06 4.14
N ILE A 257 11.76 -13.46 3.20
CA ILE A 257 11.51 -12.09 2.77
C ILE A 257 10.51 -12.14 1.61
N SER A 258 9.27 -11.71 1.87
CA SER A 258 8.29 -11.53 0.81
C SER A 258 8.65 -10.29 -0.03
N VAL A 259 9.00 -10.53 -1.29
CA VAL A 259 9.45 -9.49 -2.24
C VAL A 259 8.46 -9.24 -3.38
N GLY A 260 7.30 -9.90 -3.38
CA GLY A 260 6.37 -9.87 -4.51
C GLY A 260 4.96 -10.38 -4.19
N HIS A 261 4.30 -10.87 -5.24
CA HIS A 261 2.92 -11.36 -5.24
C HIS A 261 2.69 -12.49 -4.21
N THR A 262 1.67 -12.34 -3.38
CA THR A 262 1.23 -13.35 -2.39
C THR A 262 -0.29 -13.44 -2.35
N ASP A 263 -0.82 -14.63 -2.10
CA ASP A 263 -2.25 -14.86 -1.87
C ASP A 263 -2.63 -14.77 -0.38
N TYR A 264 -1.66 -14.50 0.50
CA TYR A 264 -1.85 -14.34 1.94
C TYR A 264 -2.06 -12.87 2.34
N GLY A 265 -2.81 -12.65 3.43
CA GLY A 265 -3.02 -11.30 3.99
C GLY A 265 -4.03 -10.42 3.25
N LEU A 266 -4.74 -10.95 2.24
CA LEU A 266 -5.71 -10.18 1.43
C LEU A 266 -7.03 -9.88 2.16
N THR A 267 -7.35 -10.64 3.21
CA THR A 267 -8.60 -10.51 3.98
C THR A 267 -8.76 -9.15 4.63
N ILE A 268 -7.71 -8.68 5.31
CA ILE A 268 -7.71 -7.44 6.10
C ILE A 268 -7.98 -6.21 5.22
N PRO A 269 -7.23 -5.96 4.13
CA PRO A 269 -7.52 -4.83 3.25
C PRO A 269 -8.89 -4.97 2.57
N GLY A 270 -9.34 -6.19 2.25
CA GLY A 270 -10.67 -6.43 1.68
C GLY A 270 -11.81 -5.98 2.61
N GLU A 271 -11.84 -6.50 3.83
CA GLU A 271 -12.86 -6.16 4.83
C GLU A 271 -12.79 -4.68 5.21
N HIS A 272 -11.60 -4.20 5.59
CA HIS A 272 -11.48 -2.86 6.16
C HIS A 272 -11.83 -1.77 5.13
N SER A 273 -11.46 -1.98 3.87
CA SER A 273 -11.79 -1.04 2.80
C SER A 273 -13.28 -1.01 2.49
N ALA A 274 -13.96 -2.17 2.49
CA ALA A 274 -15.41 -2.24 2.34
C ALA A 274 -16.16 -1.49 3.45
N ILE A 275 -15.75 -1.67 4.71
CA ILE A 275 -16.36 -0.93 5.84
C ILE A 275 -16.14 0.58 5.68
N THR A 276 -14.89 0.97 5.38
CA THR A 276 -14.53 2.39 5.32
C THR A 276 -15.22 3.10 4.15
N ILE A 277 -15.31 2.47 2.97
CA ILE A 277 -15.98 3.08 1.81
C ILE A 277 -17.50 3.16 2.00
N ALA A 278 -18.13 2.18 2.67
CA ALA A 278 -19.55 2.27 3.02
C ALA A 278 -19.83 3.44 3.96
N GLN A 279 -19.00 3.61 4.99
CA GLN A 279 -19.12 4.72 5.94
C GLN A 279 -18.92 6.07 5.25
N LEU A 280 -17.83 6.21 4.48
CA LEU A 280 -17.53 7.44 3.76
C LEU A 280 -18.64 7.81 2.76
N THR A 281 -19.21 6.81 2.08
CA THR A 281 -20.36 7.01 1.19
C THR A 281 -21.60 7.44 1.98
N GLY A 282 -21.86 6.82 3.12
CA GLY A 282 -22.95 7.22 4.02
C GLY A 282 -22.86 8.69 4.44
N LEU A 283 -21.67 9.17 4.82
CA LEU A 283 -21.46 10.59 5.20
C LEU A 283 -21.84 11.55 4.07
N LEU A 284 -21.48 11.23 2.83
CA LEU A 284 -21.85 12.03 1.65
C LEU A 284 -23.36 11.99 1.38
N LEU A 285 -23.96 10.80 1.40
CA LEU A 285 -25.38 10.58 1.11
C LEU A 285 -26.29 11.27 2.15
N MET A 286 -25.81 11.46 3.38
CA MET A 286 -26.58 12.08 4.45
C MET A 286 -26.47 13.61 4.53
N VAL A 287 -25.75 14.27 3.60
CA VAL A 287 -25.71 15.74 3.56
C VAL A 287 -27.09 16.33 3.21
N TYR A 288 -27.74 15.76 2.19
CA TYR A 288 -29.11 16.07 1.79
C TYR A 288 -29.92 14.77 1.78
N PRO A 289 -30.45 14.32 2.92
CA PRO A 289 -31.05 13.01 3.02
C PRO A 289 -32.36 12.92 2.23
N SER A 290 -32.46 11.86 1.43
CA SER A 290 -33.67 11.38 0.76
C SER A 290 -33.94 9.91 1.10
N GLY A 291 -35.15 9.41 0.82
CA GLY A 291 -35.46 7.98 0.97
C GLY A 291 -34.47 7.09 0.23
N ASP A 292 -34.13 7.44 -1.00
CA ASP A 292 -33.19 6.68 -1.84
C ASP A 292 -31.77 6.73 -1.27
N SER A 293 -31.31 7.87 -0.77
CA SER A 293 -29.98 8.00 -0.12
C SER A 293 -29.86 7.11 1.12
N ILE A 294 -30.94 6.99 1.91
CA ILE A 294 -30.98 6.13 3.10
C ILE A 294 -31.00 4.65 2.70
N ILE A 295 -31.75 4.30 1.65
CA ILE A 295 -31.77 2.93 1.11
C ILE A 295 -30.39 2.55 0.61
N ALA A 296 -29.73 3.41 -0.17
CA ALA A 296 -28.38 3.18 -0.67
C ALA A 296 -27.37 2.99 0.47
N ALA A 297 -27.38 3.87 1.48
CA ALA A 297 -26.51 3.71 2.65
C ALA A 297 -26.75 2.39 3.40
N LYS A 298 -28.02 1.98 3.59
CA LYS A 298 -28.36 0.69 4.21
C LYS A 298 -27.95 -0.51 3.36
N MET A 299 -28.10 -0.42 2.05
CA MET A 299 -27.69 -1.44 1.10
C MET A 299 -26.17 -1.67 1.19
N LEU A 300 -25.37 -0.60 1.16
CA LEU A 300 -23.92 -0.68 1.29
C LEU A 300 -23.47 -1.28 2.62
N ASN A 301 -24.13 -0.93 3.73
CA ASN A 301 -23.84 -1.52 5.04
C ASN A 301 -24.12 -3.03 5.06
N LYS A 302 -25.22 -3.49 4.46
CA LYS A 302 -25.51 -4.94 4.34
C LYS A 302 -24.52 -5.65 3.42
N TRP A 303 -23.99 -4.96 2.41
CA TRP A 303 -23.02 -5.54 1.48
C TRP A 303 -21.66 -5.82 2.15
N ILE A 304 -21.32 -5.12 3.24
CA ILE A 304 -20.14 -5.41 4.06
C ILE A 304 -20.15 -6.88 4.52
N ASP A 305 -21.32 -7.40 4.94
CA ASP A 305 -21.43 -8.79 5.40
C ASP A 305 -21.18 -9.79 4.27
N VAL A 306 -21.58 -9.46 3.05
CA VAL A 306 -21.31 -10.27 1.84
C VAL A 306 -19.82 -10.28 1.53
N VAL A 307 -19.15 -9.12 1.62
CA VAL A 307 -17.69 -9.02 1.46
C VAL A 307 -16.98 -9.87 2.52
N ARG A 308 -17.32 -9.67 3.80
CA ARG A 308 -16.76 -10.45 4.92
C ARG A 308 -16.93 -11.94 4.71
N GLU A 309 -18.12 -12.38 4.36
CA GLU A 309 -18.42 -13.78 4.10
C GLU A 309 -17.50 -14.37 3.04
N GLN A 310 -17.37 -13.71 1.89
CA GLN A 310 -16.54 -14.24 0.81
C GLN A 310 -15.05 -14.22 1.19
N TYR A 311 -14.52 -13.13 1.72
CA TYR A 311 -13.10 -13.06 2.08
C TYR A 311 -12.73 -14.05 3.20
N PHE A 312 -13.56 -14.18 4.24
CA PHE A 312 -13.22 -14.99 5.41
C PHE A 312 -13.38 -16.49 5.10
N LYS A 313 -14.44 -16.89 4.39
CA LYS A 313 -14.60 -18.28 3.94
C LYS A 313 -13.47 -18.68 2.98
N THR A 314 -13.06 -17.77 2.10
CA THR A 314 -11.96 -18.01 1.16
C THR A 314 -10.64 -18.20 1.91
N HIS A 315 -10.33 -17.33 2.87
CA HIS A 315 -9.17 -17.49 3.76
C HIS A 315 -9.16 -18.85 4.45
N ASP A 316 -10.27 -19.20 5.13
CA ASP A 316 -10.36 -20.42 5.93
C ASP A 316 -10.27 -21.71 5.10
N TYR A 317 -10.63 -21.63 3.82
CA TYR A 317 -10.50 -22.71 2.84
C TYR A 317 -9.06 -22.84 2.31
N ILE A 318 -8.41 -21.73 1.95
CA ILE A 318 -7.07 -21.75 1.36
C ILE A 318 -5.99 -22.02 2.43
N PHE A 319 -6.22 -21.55 3.65
CA PHE A 319 -5.29 -21.66 4.78
C PHE A 319 -5.94 -22.46 5.91
N PRO A 320 -5.98 -23.80 5.79
CA PRO A 320 -6.69 -24.65 6.74
C PRO A 320 -6.07 -24.61 8.15
N ASP A 321 -4.76 -24.39 8.24
CA ASP A 321 -3.98 -24.41 9.49
C ASP A 321 -3.96 -23.07 10.23
N GLU A 322 -4.39 -21.98 9.57
CA GLU A 322 -4.48 -20.65 10.16
C GLU A 322 -5.74 -20.49 11.03
N PRO A 323 -5.73 -19.54 12.00
CA PRO A 323 -6.90 -19.21 12.80
C PRO A 323 -8.12 -18.90 11.92
N LYS A 324 -9.24 -19.55 12.21
CA LYS A 324 -10.48 -19.37 11.45
C LYS A 324 -11.05 -17.97 11.66
N LEU A 325 -11.32 -17.30 10.55
CA LEU A 325 -11.90 -15.96 10.52
C LEU A 325 -13.42 -16.02 10.42
N TRP A 326 -13.96 -16.99 9.69
CA TRP A 326 -15.41 -17.13 9.53
C TRP A 326 -16.04 -17.85 10.73
N ASN A 327 -16.99 -17.19 11.39
CA ASN A 327 -17.78 -17.79 12.46
C ASN A 327 -19.27 -17.52 12.24
N ASN A 328 -20.04 -18.60 12.02
CA ASN A 328 -21.49 -18.54 11.78
C ASN A 328 -22.28 -17.95 12.97
N GLU A 329 -21.76 -17.99 14.20
CA GLU A 329 -22.47 -17.59 15.42
C GLU A 329 -22.17 -16.13 15.85
N LYS A 330 -20.94 -15.63 15.66
CA LYS A 330 -20.53 -14.27 16.08
C LYS A 330 -20.93 -13.16 15.11
N ASN A 331 -21.11 -13.47 13.83
CA ASN A 331 -21.39 -12.45 12.81
C ASN A 331 -22.87 -12.00 12.75
N LEU A 332 -23.74 -12.58 13.59
CA LEU A 332 -25.10 -12.10 13.84
C LEU A 332 -25.19 -11.14 15.04
N SER A 333 -24.17 -11.07 15.91
CA SER A 333 -24.23 -10.33 17.18
C SER A 333 -23.66 -8.90 17.14
N LEU A 334 -23.21 -8.42 15.97
CA LEU A 334 -22.87 -7.01 15.72
C LEU A 334 -23.99 -6.26 14.96
N ARG A 335 -25.20 -6.83 14.93
CA ARG A 335 -26.41 -6.21 14.37
C ARG A 335 -26.97 -5.08 15.22
#